data_AF-A0A7V1I586-F1
#
_entry.id   AF-A0A7V1I586-F1
#
_cell.length_a   1.000
_cell.length_b   1.000
_cell.length_c   1.000
_cell.angle_alpha   90.00
_cell.angle_beta   90.00
_cell.angle_gamma   90.00
#
_symmetry.space_group_name_H-M   'P 1'
#
loop_
_entity.id
_entity.type
_entity.pdbx_description
1 polymer ?
#
loop_
_entity_poly.entity_id
_entity_poly.type
_entity_poly.pdbx_seq_one_letter_code
_entity_poly.pdbx_strand_id
1 'polypeptide(L)'
;MHEPAIEYNVASPYGNLPVNEEDLHLPLEGDKARTPYKRYFGAIKAFISKDHYKFILKVLKEQLSHSITLEEIEKIIIKAQKHGAFYHPASIEILINNKAINLGVNVATEKDKIQWLEKEFFLLKNFEKNFKDFSYLPKVFGADYVDNMFITLIEWFD
;
A
#
# COMPACT_ATOMS: atom_id res chain seq x y z
N MET A 1 14.65 -1.87 19.42
CA MET A 1 14.39 -1.28 18.09
C MET A 1 12.89 -1.01 18.06
N HIS A 2 12.48 0.24 17.85
CA HIS A 2 11.07 0.62 17.85
C HIS A 2 10.41 0.12 16.56
N GLU A 3 9.25 -0.52 16.65
CA GLU A 3 8.39 -0.78 15.49
C GLU A 3 7.09 0.01 15.68
N PRO A 4 6.64 0.74 14.65
CA PRO A 4 5.40 1.50 14.73
C PRO A 4 4.21 0.56 14.86
N ALA A 5 3.19 0.98 15.60
CA ALA A 5 1.94 0.23 15.70
C ALA A 5 1.26 0.16 14.33
N ILE A 6 0.74 -1.02 13.96
CA ILE A 6 0.04 -1.25 12.69
C ILE A 6 -1.39 -1.66 12.97
N GLU A 7 -2.35 -1.00 12.30
CA GLU A 7 -3.76 -1.35 12.32
C GLU A 7 -4.28 -1.71 10.93
N TYR A 8 -5.30 -2.57 10.92
CA TYR A 8 -5.96 -3.03 9.69
C TYR A 8 -7.42 -2.59 9.69
N ASN A 9 -7.83 -1.97 8.59
CA ASN A 9 -9.18 -1.47 8.39
C ASN A 9 -9.74 -1.91 7.03
N VAL A 10 -11.06 -1.89 6.88
CA VAL A 10 -11.76 -1.96 5.59
C VAL A 10 -12.56 -0.67 5.39
N ALA A 11 -12.44 -0.07 4.21
CA ALA A 11 -13.22 1.11 3.85
C ALA A 11 -14.70 0.74 3.66
N SER A 12 -15.60 1.52 4.27
CA SER A 12 -17.05 1.38 4.11
C SER A 12 -17.70 2.76 3.94
N PRO A 13 -18.88 2.85 3.28
CA PRO A 13 -19.63 4.09 3.16
C PRO A 13 -19.96 4.77 4.50
N TYR A 14 -19.96 4.01 5.60
CA TYR A 14 -20.27 4.50 6.94
C TYR A 14 -19.01 4.81 7.78
N GLY A 15 -17.83 4.78 7.17
CA GLY A 15 -16.55 4.97 7.84
C GLY A 15 -15.65 3.74 7.77
N ASN A 16 -14.45 3.85 8.35
CA ASN A 16 -13.49 2.75 8.38
C ASN A 16 -13.94 1.72 9.42
N LEU A 17 -13.99 0.45 9.01
CA LEU A 17 -14.29 -0.66 9.92
C LEU A 17 -12.98 -1.31 10.38
N PRO A 18 -12.72 -1.38 11.70
CA PRO A 18 -11.59 -2.13 12.21
C PRO A 18 -11.75 -3.61 11.89
N VAL A 19 -10.65 -4.26 11.52
CA VAL A 19 -10.59 -5.69 11.22
C VAL A 19 -10.29 -6.45 12.51
N ASN A 20 -11.23 -7.27 12.96
CA ASN A 20 -11.03 -8.13 14.13
C ASN A 20 -10.34 -9.45 13.73
N GLU A 21 -9.95 -10.27 14.71
CA GLU A 21 -9.27 -11.53 14.45
C GLU A 21 -10.09 -12.50 13.57
N GLU A 22 -11.40 -12.52 13.74
CA GLU A 22 -12.30 -13.36 12.95
C GLU A 22 -12.34 -12.94 11.47
N ASP A 23 -12.34 -11.62 11.22
CA ASP A 23 -12.38 -11.04 9.87
C ASP A 23 -11.12 -11.36 9.06
N LEU A 24 -9.98 -11.54 9.73
CA LEU A 24 -8.70 -11.90 9.10
C LEU A 24 -8.77 -13.25 8.36
N HIS A 25 -9.69 -14.13 8.74
CA HIS A 25 -9.88 -15.43 8.09
C HIS A 25 -10.83 -15.38 6.89
N LEU A 26 -11.56 -14.28 6.70
CA LEU A 26 -12.45 -14.11 5.56
C LEU A 26 -11.64 -13.87 4.27
N PRO A 27 -12.11 -14.36 3.12
CA PRO A 27 -11.50 -14.04 1.84
C PRO A 27 -11.71 -12.57 1.49
N LEU A 28 -10.74 -11.98 0.78
CA LEU A 28 -10.87 -10.69 0.15
C LEU A 28 -12.10 -10.64 -0.73
N GLU A 29 -12.88 -9.58 -0.59
CA GLU A 29 -14.06 -9.35 -1.42
C GLU A 29 -13.66 -9.24 -2.90
N GLY A 30 -14.37 -9.96 -3.79
CA GLY A 30 -14.10 -9.96 -5.23
C GLY A 30 -12.84 -10.72 -5.66
N ASP A 31 -12.12 -11.37 -4.73
CA ASP A 31 -10.94 -12.18 -5.05
C ASP A 31 -11.29 -13.63 -5.42
N LYS A 32 -11.02 -14.03 -6.66
CA LYS A 32 -11.26 -15.42 -7.10
C LYS A 32 -10.31 -16.40 -6.46
N ALA A 33 -9.09 -15.96 -6.11
CA ALA A 33 -8.11 -16.77 -5.41
C ALA A 33 -8.49 -17.02 -3.94
N ARG A 34 -9.56 -16.38 -3.42
CA ARG A 34 -10.04 -16.48 -2.04
C ARG A 34 -8.93 -16.20 -1.02
N THR A 35 -8.05 -15.24 -1.34
CA THR A 35 -6.95 -14.79 -0.48
C THR A 35 -7.53 -14.28 0.83
N PRO A 36 -7.14 -14.82 2.00
CA PRO A 36 -7.62 -14.31 3.28
C PRO A 36 -7.10 -12.90 3.58
N TYR A 37 -7.89 -12.06 4.27
CA TYR A 37 -7.46 -10.73 4.73
C TYR A 37 -6.15 -10.79 5.53
N LYS A 38 -5.93 -11.83 6.35
CA LYS A 38 -4.66 -12.06 7.06
C LYS A 38 -3.46 -12.08 6.14
N ARG A 39 -3.60 -12.78 5.01
CA ARG A 39 -2.54 -12.95 4.02
C ARG A 39 -2.30 -11.64 3.26
N TYR A 40 -3.38 -10.99 2.87
CA TYR A 40 -3.36 -9.68 2.22
C TYR A 40 -2.67 -8.60 3.04
N PHE A 41 -3.16 -8.33 4.25
CA PHE A 41 -2.58 -7.32 5.14
C PHE A 41 -1.16 -7.70 5.57
N GLY A 42 -0.90 -8.99 5.81
CA GLY A 42 0.43 -9.49 6.12
C GLY A 42 1.44 -9.22 5.00
N ALA A 43 1.04 -9.39 3.74
CA ALA A 43 1.91 -9.12 2.60
C ALA A 43 2.17 -7.62 2.41
N ILE A 44 1.16 -6.76 2.58
CA ILE A 44 1.37 -5.30 2.57
C ILE A 44 2.31 -4.88 3.71
N LYS A 45 2.08 -5.38 4.93
CA LYS A 45 2.97 -5.13 6.08
C LYS A 45 4.40 -5.53 5.76
N ALA A 46 4.62 -6.75 5.27
CA ALA A 46 5.95 -7.27 4.95
C ALA A 46 6.64 -6.46 3.84
N PHE A 47 5.88 -6.00 2.84
CA PHE A 47 6.38 -5.12 1.79
C PHE A 47 6.89 -3.78 2.35
N ILE A 48 6.14 -3.14 3.24
CA ILE A 48 6.51 -1.83 3.79
C ILE A 48 7.55 -1.90 4.90
N SER A 49 7.60 -3.00 5.66
CA SER A 49 8.55 -3.19 6.76
C SER A 49 9.91 -3.75 6.31
N LYS A 50 10.05 -4.08 5.02
CA LYS A 50 11.30 -4.61 4.44
C LYS A 50 12.50 -3.73 4.77
N ASP A 51 13.61 -4.37 5.11
CA ASP A 51 14.87 -3.73 5.49
C ASP A 51 14.71 -2.69 6.61
N HIS A 52 13.89 -2.99 7.63
CA HIS A 52 13.55 -2.08 8.74
C HIS A 52 12.92 -0.77 8.26
N TYR A 53 11.88 -0.87 7.42
CA TYR A 53 11.12 0.27 6.88
C TYR A 53 11.93 1.26 6.03
N LYS A 54 13.16 0.92 5.60
CA LYS A 54 14.00 1.80 4.78
C LYS A 54 13.29 2.31 3.52
N PHE A 55 12.50 1.46 2.89
CA PHE A 55 11.72 1.84 1.71
C PHE A 55 10.70 2.94 2.04
N ILE A 56 9.90 2.75 3.09
CA ILE A 56 8.92 3.76 3.54
C ILE A 56 9.60 5.05 3.96
N LEU A 57 10.69 5.00 4.73
CA LEU A 57 11.39 6.21 5.15
C LEU A 57 11.93 7.01 3.96
N LYS A 58 12.37 6.33 2.89
CA LYS A 58 12.76 6.99 1.64
C LYS A 58 11.56 7.68 0.97
N VAL A 59 10.40 7.02 0.91
CA VAL A 59 9.18 7.58 0.33
C VAL A 59 8.69 8.79 1.12
N LEU A 60 8.65 8.69 2.45
CA LEU A 60 8.29 9.80 3.34
C LEU A 60 9.22 10.99 3.17
N LYS A 61 10.53 10.74 3.03
CA LYS A 61 11.50 11.82 2.76
C LYS A 61 11.21 12.56 1.45
N GLU A 62 10.82 11.82 0.41
CA GLU A 62 10.43 12.41 -0.88
C GLU A 62 9.15 13.24 -0.76
N GLN A 63 8.15 12.75 -0.02
CA GLN A 63 6.87 13.44 0.17
C GLN A 63 6.96 14.66 1.08
N LEU A 64 7.77 14.59 2.15
CA LEU A 64 7.87 15.65 3.16
C LEU A 64 9.01 16.65 2.90
N SER A 65 9.86 16.40 1.90
CA SER A 65 11.09 17.17 1.64
C SER A 65 12.10 17.22 2.82
N HIS A 66 11.94 16.36 3.84
CA HIS A 66 12.89 16.18 4.93
C HIS A 66 12.90 14.74 5.44
N SER A 67 13.99 14.33 6.10
CA SER A 67 14.08 12.98 6.67
C SER A 67 13.16 12.83 7.88
N ILE A 68 12.65 11.61 8.06
CA ILE A 68 11.89 11.13 9.22
C ILE A 68 12.57 9.88 9.77
N THR A 69 12.55 9.68 11.09
CA THR A 69 12.97 8.44 11.74
C THR A 69 11.77 7.55 12.07
N LEU A 70 12.04 6.26 12.33
CA LEU A 70 10.98 5.31 12.63
C LEU A 70 10.26 5.64 13.95
N GLU A 71 10.97 6.25 14.89
CA GLU A 71 10.44 6.70 16.19
C GLU A 71 9.45 7.86 16.08
N GLU A 72 9.49 8.62 14.99
CA GLU A 72 8.53 9.70 14.72
C GLU A 72 7.21 9.18 14.12
N ILE A 73 7.18 7.92 13.67
CA ILE A 73 5.97 7.28 13.15
C ILE A 73 5.14 6.78 14.33
N GLU A 74 4.06 7.49 14.64
CA GLU A 74 3.15 7.13 15.72
C GLU A 74 2.38 5.85 15.40
N LYS A 75 1.96 5.72 14.13
CA LYS A 75 1.08 4.65 13.68
C LYS A 75 1.07 4.50 12.17
N ILE A 76 0.83 3.27 11.70
CA ILE A 76 0.53 2.97 10.30
C ILE A 76 -0.82 2.26 10.23
N ILE A 77 -1.73 2.78 9.42
CA ILE A 77 -3.06 2.20 9.21
C ILE A 77 -3.12 1.68 7.78
N ILE A 78 -3.25 0.37 7.61
CA ILE A 78 -3.44 -0.26 6.30
C ILE A 78 -4.93 -0.53 6.12
N LYS A 79 -5.51 0.04 5.06
CA LYS A 79 -6.95 0.00 4.83
C LYS A 79 -7.25 -0.60 3.48
N ALA A 80 -7.95 -1.73 3.47
CA ALA A 80 -8.47 -2.31 2.24
C ALA A 80 -9.54 -1.36 1.66
N GLN A 81 -9.39 -0.98 0.40
CA GLN A 81 -10.36 -0.15 -0.31
C GLN A 81 -11.34 -1.05 -1.07
N LYS A 82 -12.48 -0.49 -1.49
CA LYS A 82 -13.44 -1.23 -2.30
C LYS A 82 -12.74 -1.80 -3.54
N HIS A 83 -13.00 -3.08 -3.84
CA HIS A 83 -12.28 -3.84 -4.85
C HIS A 83 -12.21 -3.10 -6.20
N GLY A 84 -11.03 -3.11 -6.83
CA GLY A 84 -10.88 -2.73 -8.22
C GLY A 84 -11.34 -3.87 -9.14
N ALA A 85 -11.61 -3.58 -10.41
CA ALA A 85 -11.95 -4.62 -11.37
C ALA A 85 -10.79 -5.60 -11.63
N PHE A 86 -9.54 -5.15 -11.43
CA PHE A 86 -8.33 -5.90 -11.81
C PHE A 86 -7.41 -6.25 -10.63
N TYR A 87 -7.36 -5.46 -9.57
CA TYR A 87 -6.53 -5.72 -8.39
C TYR A 87 -7.23 -5.18 -7.14
N HIS A 88 -6.66 -5.49 -5.97
CA HIS A 88 -7.19 -5.13 -4.66
C HIS A 88 -6.52 -3.86 -4.14
N PRO A 89 -7.15 -2.67 -4.30
CA PRO A 89 -6.59 -1.43 -3.80
C PRO A 89 -6.61 -1.39 -2.27
N ALA A 90 -5.59 -0.77 -1.70
CA ALA A 90 -5.52 -0.37 -0.30
C ALA A 90 -4.96 1.05 -0.20
N SER A 91 -5.19 1.68 0.94
CA SER A 91 -4.46 2.86 1.35
C SER A 91 -3.60 2.55 2.56
N ILE A 92 -2.46 3.22 2.66
CA ILE A 92 -1.64 3.27 3.87
C ILE A 92 -1.67 4.71 4.37
N GLU A 93 -2.14 4.89 5.60
CA GLU A 93 -2.12 6.16 6.29
C GLU A 93 -1.04 6.10 7.38
N ILE A 94 -0.05 6.97 7.28
CA ILE A 94 1.09 7.04 8.21
C ILE A 94 0.92 8.31 9.06
N LEU A 95 0.77 8.13 10.37
CA LEU A 95 0.64 9.23 11.32
C LEU A 95 2.00 9.65 11.86
N ILE A 96 2.36 10.92 11.65
CA ILE A 96 3.63 11.54 12.04
C ILE A 96 3.33 12.93 12.61
N ASN A 97 3.66 13.17 13.87
CA ASN A 97 3.48 14.47 14.53
C ASN A 97 2.07 15.05 14.33
N ASN A 98 1.02 14.25 14.59
CA ASN A 98 -0.40 14.57 14.36
C ASN A 98 -0.79 14.90 12.90
N LYS A 99 0.04 14.56 11.90
CA LYS A 99 -0.30 14.67 10.48
C LYS A 99 -0.39 13.30 9.83
N ALA A 100 -1.34 13.13 8.93
CA ALA A 100 -1.51 11.93 8.13
C ALA A 100 -0.85 12.10 6.76
N ILE A 101 -0.03 11.13 6.36
CA ILE A 101 0.47 10.97 5.00
C ILE A 101 -0.17 9.73 4.40
N ASN A 102 -0.89 9.90 3.28
CA ASN A 102 -1.59 8.83 2.60
C ASN A 102 -0.79 8.32 1.40
N LEU A 103 -0.75 7.00 1.24
CA LEU A 103 -0.15 6.30 0.11
C LEU A 103 -1.16 5.29 -0.43
N GLY A 104 -1.16 5.08 -1.74
CA GLY A 104 -1.94 4.03 -2.37
C GLY A 104 -1.14 2.73 -2.49
N VAL A 105 -1.84 1.61 -2.43
CA VAL A 105 -1.27 0.28 -2.65
C VAL A 105 -2.18 -0.49 -3.60
N ASN A 106 -1.60 -1.10 -4.63
CA ASN A 106 -2.32 -2.07 -5.45
C ASN A 106 -1.73 -3.46 -5.22
N VAL A 107 -2.60 -4.46 -5.05
CA VAL A 107 -2.19 -5.85 -4.84
C VAL A 107 -2.88 -6.74 -5.86
N ALA A 108 -2.08 -7.47 -6.63
CA ALA A 108 -2.56 -8.49 -7.55
C ALA A 108 -2.29 -9.90 -6.98
N THR A 109 -3.33 -10.72 -6.92
CA THR A 109 -3.34 -12.08 -6.34
C THR A 109 -3.39 -13.20 -7.38
N GLU A 110 -3.86 -12.89 -8.60
CA GLU A 110 -4.01 -13.87 -9.69
C GLU A 110 -2.96 -13.62 -10.78
N LYS A 111 -2.48 -14.68 -11.43
CA LYS A 111 -1.38 -14.62 -12.41
C LYS A 111 -1.61 -13.57 -13.52
N ASP A 112 -2.80 -13.56 -14.13
CA ASP A 112 -3.10 -12.62 -15.21
C ASP A 112 -3.15 -11.17 -14.69
N LYS A 113 -3.70 -10.96 -13.48
CA LYS A 113 -3.76 -9.65 -12.81
C LYS A 113 -2.37 -9.16 -12.42
N ILE A 114 -1.49 -10.06 -11.98
CA ILE A 114 -0.07 -9.77 -11.68
C ILE A 114 0.63 -9.24 -12.93
N GLN A 115 0.50 -9.93 -14.06
CA GLN A 115 1.11 -9.48 -15.32
C GLN A 115 0.62 -8.10 -15.75
N TRP A 116 -0.66 -7.79 -15.51
CA TRP A 116 -1.21 -6.46 -15.77
C TRP A 116 -0.60 -5.40 -14.85
N LEU A 117 -0.56 -5.65 -13.55
CA LEU A 117 -0.02 -4.70 -12.58
C LEU A 117 1.49 -4.47 -12.75
N GLU A 118 2.25 -5.50 -13.14
CA GLU A 118 3.66 -5.34 -13.52
C GLU A 118 3.83 -4.41 -14.73
N LYS A 119 3.05 -4.63 -15.80
CA LYS A 119 3.11 -3.78 -16.99
C LYS A 119 2.75 -2.34 -16.66
N GLU A 120 1.71 -2.14 -15.84
CA GLU A 120 1.30 -0.82 -15.36
C GLU A 120 2.43 -0.14 -14.56
N PHE A 121 3.05 -0.85 -13.62
CA PHE A 121 4.19 -0.36 -12.85
C PHE A 121 5.32 0.15 -13.76
N PHE A 122 5.75 -0.68 -14.73
CA PHE A 122 6.83 -0.30 -15.64
C PHE A 122 6.44 0.84 -16.59
N LEU A 123 5.18 0.87 -17.03
CA LEU A 123 4.66 1.97 -17.86
C LEU A 123 4.71 3.30 -17.11
N LEU A 124 4.20 3.33 -15.88
CA LEU A 124 4.19 4.52 -15.04
C LEU A 124 5.62 4.96 -14.69
N LYS A 125 6.51 4.03 -14.34
CA LYS A 125 7.94 4.32 -14.14
C LYS A 125 8.60 4.93 -15.38
N ASN A 126 8.25 4.42 -16.56
CA ASN A 126 8.74 4.99 -17.81
C ASN A 126 8.17 6.39 -18.06
N PHE A 127 6.90 6.64 -17.72
CA PHE A 127 6.32 7.97 -17.81
C PHE A 127 6.99 8.97 -16.87
N GLU A 128 7.17 8.65 -15.59
CA GLU A 128 7.91 9.50 -14.64
C GLU A 128 9.31 9.88 -15.16
N LYS A 129 10.01 8.91 -15.77
CA LYS A 129 11.36 9.13 -16.29
C LYS A 129 11.37 10.12 -17.47
N ASN A 130 10.38 10.02 -18.35
CA ASN A 130 10.35 10.76 -19.61
C ASN A 130 9.57 12.08 -19.53
N PHE A 131 8.68 12.24 -18.54
CA PHE A 131 7.71 13.32 -18.42
C PHE A 131 7.80 14.00 -17.04
N LYS A 132 9.00 14.50 -16.69
CA LYS A 132 9.30 15.03 -15.35
C LYS A 132 8.52 16.30 -14.97
N ASP A 133 8.08 17.08 -15.95
CA ASP A 133 7.43 18.38 -15.74
C ASP A 133 5.91 18.28 -15.55
N PHE A 134 5.35 17.08 -15.59
CA PHE A 134 3.91 16.87 -15.53
C PHE A 134 3.48 16.38 -14.15
N SER A 135 3.08 17.33 -13.30
CA SER A 135 2.64 17.08 -11.92
C SER A 135 1.34 16.28 -11.79
N TYR A 136 0.61 16.06 -12.89
CA TYR A 136 -0.62 15.28 -12.91
C TYR A 136 -0.39 13.78 -13.17
N LEU A 137 0.84 13.36 -13.46
CA LEU A 137 1.13 11.95 -13.69
C LEU A 137 1.25 11.22 -12.35
N PRO A 138 0.60 10.06 -12.18
CA PRO A 138 0.72 9.27 -10.97
C PRO A 138 2.15 8.84 -10.71
N LYS A 139 2.60 9.09 -9.48
CA LYS A 139 3.86 8.56 -8.99
C LYS A 139 3.67 7.15 -8.45
N VAL A 140 4.68 6.34 -8.70
CA VAL A 140 4.84 4.97 -8.26
C VAL A 140 6.15 4.91 -7.51
N PHE A 141 6.11 4.62 -6.22
CA PHE A 141 7.31 4.63 -5.40
C PHE A 141 8.13 3.36 -5.52
N GLY A 142 7.48 2.22 -5.75
CA GLY A 142 8.14 0.93 -5.86
C GLY A 142 7.16 -0.23 -6.02
N ALA A 143 7.70 -1.42 -6.24
CA ALA A 143 6.95 -2.65 -6.32
C ALA A 143 7.80 -3.83 -5.88
N ASP A 144 7.17 -4.90 -5.41
CA ASP A 144 7.83 -6.15 -5.07
C ASP A 144 6.86 -7.33 -5.14
N TYR A 145 7.43 -8.54 -5.19
CA TYR A 145 6.70 -9.78 -4.98
C TYR A 145 6.74 -10.16 -3.50
N VAL A 146 5.57 -10.32 -2.90
CA VAL A 146 5.44 -10.77 -1.51
C VAL A 146 4.37 -11.84 -1.44
N ASP A 147 4.75 -13.03 -0.97
CA ASP A 147 3.84 -14.17 -0.78
C ASP A 147 2.97 -14.47 -2.03
N ASN A 148 3.63 -14.58 -3.19
CA ASN A 148 3.00 -14.82 -4.50
C ASN A 148 2.01 -13.74 -4.96
N MET A 149 1.98 -12.58 -4.29
CA MET A 149 1.26 -11.39 -4.73
C MET A 149 2.25 -10.38 -5.29
N PHE A 150 1.85 -9.64 -6.31
CA PHE A 150 2.60 -8.47 -6.78
C PHE A 150 1.99 -7.22 -6.18
N ILE A 151 2.81 -6.41 -5.52
CA ILE A 151 2.39 -5.23 -4.78
C ILE A 151 3.09 -4.01 -5.36
N THR A 152 2.33 -2.93 -5.59
CA THR A 152 2.88 -1.61 -5.94
C THR A 152 2.52 -0.59 -4.87
N LEU A 153 3.45 0.31 -4.56
CA LEU A 153 3.21 1.50 -3.74
C LEU A 153 3.11 2.71 -4.68
N ILE A 154 2.04 3.48 -4.57
CA ILE A 154 1.74 4.61 -5.43
C ILE A 154 1.36 5.84 -4.60
N GLU A 155 1.39 7.00 -5.24
CA GLU A 155 0.85 8.23 -4.70
C GLU A 155 -0.65 8.10 -4.47
N TRP A 156 -1.13 8.66 -3.36
CA TRP A 156 -2.55 8.78 -3.07
C TRP A 156 -3.07 10.09 -3.68
N PHE A 157 -4.24 10.01 -4.32
CA PHE A 157 -4.92 11.18 -4.85
C PHE A 157 -6.17 11.46 -4.01
N ASP A 158 -6.29 12.71 -3.57
CA ASP A 158 -7.49 13.23 -2.92
C ASP A 158 -8.52 13.76 -3.93
#